data_AF-A0A973J2G1-F1
#
_entry.id   AF-A0A973J2G1-F1
#
_cell.length_a   1.000
_cell.length_b   1.000
_cell.length_c   1.000
_cell.angle_alpha   90.00
_cell.angle_beta   90.00
_cell.angle_gamma   90.00
#
_symmetry.space_group_name_H-M   'P 1'
#
loop_
_entity.id
_entity.type
_entity.pdbx_description
1 polymer ?
#
loop_
_entity_poly.entity_id
_entity_poly.type
_entity_poly.pdbx_seq_one_letter_code
_entity_poly.pdbx_strand_id
1 'polypeptide(L)' 'ATVHLELLFIHPYREGNGRTARLVATLMALQAGYNGFNWEIAEERFADYIKAIQTLSLELMMTIFRQALLH' A
#
# COMPACT_ATOMS: atom_id res chain seq x y z
N ALA A 1 4.75 -3.43 2.83
CA ALA A 1 5.05 -1.98 2.83
C ALA A 1 6.17 -1.62 1.83
N THR A 2 7.40 -2.15 1.97
CA THR A 2 8.53 -1.84 1.08
C THR A 2 8.21 -2.01 -0.41
N VAL A 3 7.78 -3.21 -0.83
CA VAL A 3 7.40 -3.51 -2.23
C VAL A 3 6.36 -2.52 -2.77
N HIS A 4 5.40 -2.13 -1.95
CA HIS A 4 4.33 -1.21 -2.35
C HIS A 4 4.84 0.22 -2.57
N LEU A 5 5.74 0.70 -1.70
CA LEU A 5 6.43 1.98 -1.87
C LEU A 5 7.28 1.98 -3.15
N GLU A 6 8.12 0.97 -3.32
CA GLU A 6 9.04 0.88 -4.45
C GLU A 6 8.29 0.79 -5.79
N LEU A 7 7.22 0.00 -5.85
CA LEU A 7 6.40 -0.12 -7.05
C LEU A 7 5.73 1.20 -7.44
N LEU A 8 5.25 1.97 -6.45
CA LEU A 8 4.65 3.28 -6.70
C LEU A 8 5.70 4.34 -7.05
N PHE A 9 6.90 4.23 -6.51
CA PHE A 9 8.01 5.14 -6.79
C PHE A 9 8.52 5.01 -8.22
N ILE A 10 8.74 3.79 -8.69
CA ILE A 10 9.22 3.55 -10.07
C ILE A 10 8.13 3.75 -11.13
N HIS A 11 6.86 3.77 -10.72
CA HIS A 11 5.68 4.10 -11.52
C HIS A 11 5.68 3.45 -12.94
N PRO A 12 5.72 2.10 -13.02
CA PRO A 12 6.12 1.39 -14.23
C PRO A 12 5.07 1.37 -15.35
N TYR A 13 3.82 1.76 -15.07
CA TYR A 13 2.74 1.80 -16.05
C TYR A 13 2.38 3.23 -16.42
N ARG A 14 1.89 3.42 -17.65
CA ARG A 14 1.36 4.71 -18.11
C ARG A 14 0.21 5.19 -17.23
N GLU A 15 -0.67 4.27 -16.83
CA GLU A 15 -1.79 4.50 -15.91
C GLU A 15 -2.04 3.27 -15.04
N GLY A 16 -2.68 3.46 -13.88
CA GLY A 16 -3.14 2.36 -13.03
C GLY A 16 -2.16 1.88 -11.96
N ASN A 17 -1.01 2.52 -11.77
CA ASN A 17 0.00 2.13 -10.76
C ASN A 17 -0.59 1.97 -9.35
N GLY A 18 -1.44 2.90 -8.92
CA GLY A 18 -2.13 2.82 -7.63
C GLY A 18 -3.01 1.56 -7.48
N ARG A 19 -3.78 1.23 -8.52
CA ARG A 19 -4.63 0.01 -8.51
C ARG A 19 -3.78 -1.24 -8.51
N THR A 20 -2.74 -1.29 -9.33
CA THR A 20 -1.82 -2.44 -9.39
C THR A 20 -1.08 -2.64 -8.06
N ALA A 21 -0.57 -1.57 -7.45
CA ALA A 21 0.15 -1.66 -6.19
C ALA A 21 -0.74 -2.15 -5.03
N ARG A 22 -2.00 -1.70 -4.99
CA ARG A 22 -3.00 -2.21 -4.03
C ARG A 22 -3.31 -3.69 -4.27
N LEU A 23 -3.55 -4.08 -5.52
CA LEU A 23 -3.80 -5.49 -5.86
C LEU A 23 -2.63 -6.40 -5.47
N VAL A 24 -1.39 -6.00 -5.79
CA VAL A 24 -0.18 -6.75 -5.42
C VAL A 24 -0.07 -6.87 -3.89
N ALA A 25 -0.27 -5.78 -3.15
CA ALA A 25 -0.24 -5.82 -1.68
C ALA A 25 -1.31 -6.76 -1.11
N THR A 26 -2.56 -6.70 -1.61
CA THR A 26 -3.64 -7.60 -1.20
C THR A 26 -3.30 -9.05 -1.50
N LEU A 27 -2.77 -9.38 -2.68
CA LEU A 27 -2.34 -10.75 -3.01
C LEU A 27 -1.24 -11.25 -2.08
N MET A 28 -0.25 -10.41 -1.76
CA MET A 28 0.81 -10.77 -0.81
C MET A 28 0.25 -11.06 0.59
N ALA A 29 -0.73 -10.29 1.06
CA ALA A 29 -1.40 -10.54 2.34
C ALA A 29 -2.16 -11.87 2.32
N LEU A 30 -2.96 -12.12 1.27
CA LEU A 30 -3.70 -13.38 1.11
C LEU A 30 -2.75 -14.59 1.06
N GLN A 31 -1.64 -14.50 0.32
CA GLN A 31 -0.63 -15.55 0.23
C GLN A 31 0.07 -15.82 1.56
N ALA A 32 0.17 -14.81 2.43
CA ALA A 32 0.72 -14.93 3.78
C ALA A 32 -0.32 -15.41 4.82
N GLY A 33 -1.56 -15.73 4.40
CA GLY A 33 -2.61 -16.25 5.27
C GLY A 33 -3.46 -15.19 5.97
N TYR A 34 -3.34 -13.91 5.58
CA TYR A 34 -4.23 -12.84 6.04
C TYR A 34 -5.49 -12.76 5.16
N ASN A 35 -6.49 -12.02 5.62
CA ASN A 35 -7.76 -11.81 4.91
C ASN A 35 -7.72 -10.62 3.91
N GLY A 36 -6.52 -10.09 3.62
CA GLY A 36 -6.31 -8.97 2.70
C GLY A 36 -6.14 -7.63 3.40
N PHE A 37 -6.60 -6.55 2.76
CA PHE A 37 -6.52 -5.18 3.29
C PHE A 37 -7.89 -4.50 3.20
N ASN A 38 -8.28 -3.77 4.25
CA ASN A 38 -9.31 -2.73 4.18
C ASN A 38 -8.68 -1.45 3.62
N TRP A 39 -8.90 -1.19 2.33
CA TRP A 39 -8.35 -0.01 1.66
C TRP A 39 -9.04 1.30 2.05
N GLU A 40 -10.21 1.26 2.67
CA GLU A 40 -10.89 2.47 3.20
C GLU A 40 -9.99 3.19 4.21
N ILE A 41 -9.20 2.46 5.01
CA ILE A 41 -8.22 3.03 5.95
C ILE A 41 -7.16 3.88 5.23
N ALA A 42 -6.69 3.42 4.07
CA ALA A 42 -5.72 4.17 3.26
C ALA A 42 -6.36 5.39 2.58
N GLU A 43 -7.67 5.34 2.29
CA GLU A 43 -8.44 6.45 1.73
C GLU A 43 -8.72 7.52 2.79
N GLU A 44 -9.09 7.12 4.01
CA GLU A 44 -9.24 8.03 5.16
C GLU A 44 -7.91 8.73 5.49
N ARG A 45 -6.79 8.02 5.32
CA ARG A 45 -5.43 8.52 5.53
C ARG A 45 -4.71 8.90 4.24
N PHE A 46 -5.45 9.29 3.20
CA PHE A 46 -4.87 9.50 1.87
C PHE A 46 -3.70 10.49 1.85
N ALA A 47 -3.77 11.56 2.64
CA ALA A 47 -2.67 12.53 2.75
C ALA A 47 -1.38 11.89 3.28
N ASP A 48 -1.48 11.07 4.33
CA ASP A 48 -0.34 10.34 4.90
C ASP A 48 0.18 9.27 3.94
N TYR A 49 -0.73 8.58 3.24
CA TYR A 49 -0.38 7.58 2.23
C TYR A 49 0.42 8.20 1.08
N ILE A 50 -0.02 9.33 0.54
CA ILE A 50 0.72 10.08 -0.49
C ILE A 50 2.06 10.59 0.04
N LYS A 51 2.09 11.14 1.26
CA LYS A 51 3.32 11.57 1.91
C LYS A 51 4.31 10.43 2.06
N ALA A 52 3.86 9.24 2.46
CA ALA A 52 4.70 8.06 2.59
C ALA A 52 5.34 7.67 1.26
N ILE A 53 4.60 7.74 0.15
CA ILE A 53 5.11 7.46 -1.19
C ILE A 53 6.15 8.50 -1.62
N GLN A 54 5.81 9.79 -1.52
CA GLN A 54 6.67 10.89 -1.97
C GLN A 54 8.00 10.96 -1.20
N THR A 55 7.99 10.54 0.07
CA THR A 55 9.17 10.57 0.94
C THR A 55 9.84 9.20 1.10
N LEU A 56 9.31 8.16 0.44
CA LEU A 56 9.72 6.77 0.65
C LEU A 56 9.72 6.36 2.14
N SER A 57 8.80 6.91 2.94
CA SER A 57 8.73 6.66 4.37
C SER A 57 8.13 5.28 4.65
N LEU A 58 9.02 4.31 4.90
CA LEU A 58 8.63 2.96 5.28
C LEU A 58 7.83 2.94 6.59
N GLU A 59 8.21 3.75 7.57
CA GLU A 59 7.53 3.83 8.87
C GLU A 59 6.06 4.25 8.74
N LEU A 60 5.80 5.31 7.96
CA LEU A 60 4.44 5.80 7.75
C LEU A 60 3.60 4.78 6.98
N MET A 61 4.16 4.19 5.92
CA MET A 61 3.48 3.15 5.15
C MET A 61 3.19 1.91 5.99
N MET A 62 4.10 1.49 6.88
CA MET A 62 3.87 0.39 7.81
C MET A 62 2.74 0.68 8.77
N THR A 63 2.66 1.90 9.31
CA THR A 63 1.57 2.30 10.20
C THR A 63 0.22 2.17 9.49
N ILE A 64 0.11 2.66 8.26
CA ILE A 64 -1.11 2.54 7.45
C ILE A 64 -1.42 1.06 7.17
N PHE A 65 -0.43 0.28 6.72
CA PHE A 65 -0.62 -1.13 6.40
C PHE A 65 -1.06 -1.95 7.61
N ARG A 66 -0.50 -1.70 8.80
CA ARG A 66 -0.90 -2.41 10.03
C ARG A 66 -2.34 -2.13 10.43
N GLN A 67 -2.82 -0.91 10.21
CA GLN A 67 -4.21 -0.54 10.47
C GLN A 67 -5.16 -1.13 9.43
N ALA A 68 -4.71 -1.22 8.18
CA ALA A 68 -5.51 -1.72 7.06
C ALA A 68 -5.51 -3.26 6.94
N LEU A 69 -4.54 -3.97 7.51
CA LEU A 69 -4.41 -5.42 7.38
C LEU A 69 -5.56 -6.15 8.07
N LEU A 70 -6.20 -7.08 7.37
CA LEU A 70 -7.28 -7.90 7.91
C LEU A 70 -6.72 -9.25 8.40
N HIS A 71 -6.95 -9.57 9.67
CA HIS A 71 -6.55 -10.83 10.30
C HIS A 71 -7.58 -11.93 10.10
#